data_AF-A0A1K1PU92-F1
#
_entry.id   AF-A0A1K1PU92-F1
#
_cell.length_a   1.000
_cell.length_b   1.000
_cell.length_c   1.000
_cell.angle_alpha   90.00
_cell.angle_beta   90.00
_cell.angle_gamma   90.00
#
_symmetry.space_group_name_H-M   'P 1'
#
loop_
_entity.id
_entity.type
_entity.pdbx_description
1 polymer ?
#
loop_
_entity_poly.entity_id
_entity_poly.type
_entity_poly.pdbx_seq_one_letter_code
_entity_poly.pdbx_strand_id
1 'polypeptide(L)'
;MKTIRVHANSPLKLFVKISSEAVVGSYVSLDDQVVKRSGLYDFNVDLGNSNDIAGSQLSGASNFFVALGDADAIRKQTKVLYVLKWAEAEEEFGGDVVKINDSIFMAYFVVKLINI
;
A
#
# COMPACT_ATOMS: atom_id res chain seq x y z
N MET A 1 -3.65 6.19 12.87
CA MET A 1 -2.43 6.01 12.06
C MET A 1 -1.53 5.01 12.76
N LYS A 2 -1.14 3.92 12.09
CA LYS A 2 -0.25 2.88 12.64
C LYS A 2 1.21 3.37 12.59
N THR A 3 2.06 2.90 13.50
CA THR A 3 3.52 3.18 13.48
C THR A 3 4.27 1.88 13.20
N ILE A 4 5.23 1.92 12.27
CA ILE A 4 6.09 0.79 11.91
C ILE A 4 7.53 1.13 12.28
N ARG A 5 8.19 0.18 12.94
CA ARG A 5 9.56 0.28 13.44
C ARG A 5 10.51 -0.41 12.47
N VAL A 6 11.48 0.31 11.92
CA VAL A 6 12.44 -0.20 10.94
C VAL A 6 13.87 -0.06 11.46
N HIS A 7 14.77 -0.96 11.06
CA HIS A 7 16.18 -0.82 11.45
C HIS A 7 16.82 0.34 10.72
N ALA A 8 17.54 1.19 11.46
CA ALA A 8 18.37 2.24 10.87
C ALA A 8 19.39 1.70 9.86
N ASN A 9 19.86 2.58 8.97
CA ASN A 9 20.84 2.30 7.92
C ASN A 9 20.47 1.17 6.93
N SER A 10 19.20 0.76 6.86
CA SER A 10 18.76 -0.33 5.98
C SER A 10 17.99 0.19 4.75
N PRO A 11 18.15 -0.40 3.56
CA PRO A 11 17.29 -0.10 2.43
C PRO A 11 15.87 -0.57 2.72
N LEU A 12 14.88 0.27 2.41
CA LEU A 12 13.48 0.03 2.67
C LEU A 12 12.74 -0.22 1.35
N LYS A 13 12.03 -1.34 1.25
CA LYS A 13 11.22 -1.69 0.08
C LYS A 13 9.80 -2.03 0.48
N LEU A 14 8.84 -1.49 -0.25
CA LEU A 14 7.43 -1.85 -0.12
C LEU A 14 7.03 -2.76 -1.26
N PHE A 15 6.49 -3.92 -0.94
CA PHE A 15 5.83 -4.81 -1.88
C PHE A 15 4.33 -4.70 -1.70
N VAL A 16 3.61 -4.58 -2.80
CA VAL A 16 2.15 -4.51 -2.83
C VAL A 16 1.65 -5.69 -3.64
N LYS A 17 0.74 -6.47 -3.04
CA LYS A 17 0.07 -7.60 -3.69
C LYS A 17 -1.43 -7.42 -3.58
N ILE A 18 -2.11 -7.53 -4.72
CA ILE A 18 -3.54 -7.27 -4.85
C ILE A 18 -4.20 -8.50 -5.45
N SER A 19 -5.21 -9.01 -4.76
CA SER A 19 -6.10 -10.04 -5.28
C SER A 19 -7.48 -9.42 -5.45
N SER A 20 -7.90 -9.18 -6.70
CA SER A 20 -9.19 -8.60 -7.05
C SER A 20 -9.57 -8.95 -8.48
N GLU A 21 -10.87 -8.99 -8.76
CA GLU A 21 -11.41 -9.07 -10.13
C GLU A 21 -11.65 -7.68 -10.75
N ALA A 22 -11.49 -6.61 -9.96
CA ALA A 22 -11.68 -5.23 -10.40
C ALA A 22 -10.42 -4.66 -11.04
N VAL A 23 -10.58 -3.75 -12.02
CA VAL A 23 -9.46 -3.00 -12.60
C VAL A 23 -8.86 -2.08 -11.55
N VAL A 24 -7.55 -2.09 -11.40
CA VAL A 24 -6.85 -1.40 -10.31
C VAL A 24 -5.91 -0.30 -10.79
N GLY A 25 -5.88 0.82 -10.07
CA GLY A 25 -4.86 1.85 -10.17
C GLY A 25 -4.34 2.23 -8.78
N SER A 26 -3.04 2.05 -8.56
CA SER A 26 -2.38 2.20 -7.26
C SER A 26 -1.36 3.33 -7.23
N TYR A 27 -1.28 3.99 -6.09
CA TYR A 27 -0.36 5.07 -5.77
C TYR A 27 0.32 4.78 -4.43
N VAL A 28 1.61 5.09 -4.33
CA VAL A 28 2.36 5.09 -3.06
C VAL A 28 3.02 6.45 -2.92
N SER A 29 2.92 7.02 -1.72
CA SER A 29 3.48 8.33 -1.40
C SER A 29 4.28 8.31 -0.11
N LEU A 30 5.31 9.15 -0.06
CA LEU A 30 6.11 9.43 1.12
C LEU A 30 6.04 10.94 1.37
N ASP A 31 5.58 11.36 2.56
CA ASP A 31 5.37 12.77 2.92
C ASP A 31 4.65 13.56 1.81
N ASP A 32 3.52 13.01 1.36
CA ASP A 32 2.65 13.54 0.29
C ASP A 32 3.27 13.62 -1.11
N GLN A 33 4.50 13.13 -1.30
CA GLN A 33 5.11 12.98 -2.62
C GLN A 33 4.87 11.60 -3.19
N VAL A 34 4.27 11.52 -4.38
CA VAL A 34 4.01 10.25 -5.07
C VAL A 34 5.34 9.64 -5.54
N VAL A 35 5.73 8.52 -4.95
CA VAL A 35 6.95 7.76 -5.29
C VAL A 35 6.66 6.61 -6.27
N LYS A 36 5.41 6.16 -6.37
CA LYS A 36 5.00 5.14 -7.35
C LYS A 36 3.58 5.36 -7.85
N ARG A 37 3.38 5.10 -9.14
CA ARG A 37 2.09 4.83 -9.78
C ARG A 37 2.15 3.46 -10.45
N SER A 38 1.10 2.65 -10.32
CA SER A 38 1.07 1.29 -10.89
C SER A 38 -0.35 0.88 -11.23
N GLY A 39 -0.55 0.26 -12.40
CA GLY A 39 -1.77 -0.47 -12.74
C GLY A 39 -1.64 -2.00 -12.56
N LEU A 40 -0.53 -2.45 -11.97
CA LEU A 40 -0.27 -3.87 -11.74
C LEU A 40 -0.84 -4.32 -10.39
N TYR A 41 -1.28 -5.58 -10.34
CA TYR A 41 -1.74 -6.23 -9.12
C TYR A 41 -0.58 -6.55 -8.15
N ASP A 42 0.61 -6.79 -8.71
CA ASP A 42 1.83 -7.00 -7.93
C ASP A 42 2.89 -6.00 -8.37
N PHE A 43 3.43 -5.24 -7.43
CA PHE A 43 4.53 -4.32 -7.70
C PHE A 43 5.36 -4.06 -6.44
N ASN A 44 6.57 -3.53 -6.67
CA ASN A 44 7.44 -3.06 -5.60
C ASN A 44 7.77 -1.57 -5.78
N VAL A 45 8.13 -0.96 -4.65
CA VAL A 45 8.58 0.42 -4.54
C VAL A 45 9.85 0.42 -3.72
N ASP A 46 10.90 1.02 -4.27
CA ASP A 46 12.10 1.36 -3.51
C ASP A 46 11.85 2.69 -2.79
N LEU A 47 11.94 2.69 -1.46
CA LEU A 47 11.70 3.87 -0.63
C LEU A 47 12.99 4.56 -0.21
N GLY A 48 14.16 3.99 -0.53
CA GLY A 48 15.47 4.53 -0.14
C GLY A 48 15.94 4.00 1.22
N ASN A 49 16.85 4.73 1.86
CA ASN A 49 17.42 4.33 3.15
C ASN A 49 16.50 4.75 4.31
N SER A 50 16.27 3.83 5.25
CA SER A 50 15.53 4.07 6.50
C SER A 50 15.91 5.33 7.27
N ASN A 51 17.19 5.74 7.26
CA ASN A 51 17.62 6.98 7.94
C ASN A 51 17.04 8.24 7.31
N ASP A 52 16.97 8.26 5.98
CA ASP A 52 16.55 9.44 5.21
C ASP A 52 15.04 9.67 5.33
N ILE A 53 14.30 8.60 5.64
CA ILE A 53 12.83 8.56 5.69
C ILE A 53 12.30 8.30 7.10
N ALA A 54 13.17 8.36 8.11
CA ALA A 54 12.78 8.21 9.50
C ALA A 54 11.89 9.39 9.92
N GLY A 55 10.74 9.09 10.51
CA GLY A 55 9.74 10.10 10.89
C GLY A 55 8.75 10.44 9.78
N SER A 56 9.01 10.01 8.53
CA SER A 56 8.12 10.22 7.40
C SER A 56 6.81 9.42 7.51
N GLN A 57 5.80 9.92 6.82
CA GLN A 57 4.52 9.26 6.61
C GLN A 57 4.54 8.53 5.26
N LEU A 58 4.41 7.20 5.32
CA LEU A 58 4.23 6.36 4.14
C LEU A 58 2.73 6.07 3.98
N SER A 59 2.22 6.32 2.78
CA SER A 59 0.83 6.03 2.45
C SER A 59 0.73 5.34 1.10
N GLY A 60 -0.35 4.59 0.92
CA GLY A 60 -0.69 4.02 -0.37
C GLY A 60 -2.20 3.92 -0.53
N ALA A 61 -2.65 4.05 -1.77
CA ALA A 61 -4.04 3.95 -2.14
C ALA A 61 -4.18 3.18 -3.45
N SER A 62 -5.10 2.24 -3.50
CA SER A 62 -5.47 1.47 -4.68
C SER A 62 -6.94 1.72 -4.96
N ASN A 63 -7.24 2.33 -6.10
CA ASN A 63 -8.60 2.51 -6.58
C ASN A 63 -8.98 1.32 -7.44
N PHE A 64 -10.20 0.82 -7.24
CA PHE A 64 -10.76 -0.33 -7.92
C PHE A 64 -12.00 0.07 -8.69
N PHE A 65 -12.05 -0.31 -9.96
CA PHE A 65 -13.16 -0.04 -10.87
C PHE A 65 -13.78 -1.37 -11.30
N VAL A 66 -15.04 -1.56 -10.92
CA VAL A 66 -15.82 -2.75 -11.27
C VAL A 66 -16.59 -2.46 -12.55
N ALA A 67 -16.14 -3.06 -13.66
CA ALA A 67 -16.79 -2.89 -14.95
C ALA A 67 -18.02 -3.80 -15.12
N LEU A 68 -18.00 -4.99 -14.50
CA LEU A 68 -19.02 -6.03 -14.60
C LEU A 68 -19.14 -6.77 -13.27
N GLY A 69 -20.34 -7.26 -12.95
CA GLY A 69 -20.60 -8.08 -11.76
C GLY A 69 -21.09 -7.30 -10.54
N ASP A 70 -21.19 -8.01 -9.41
CA ASP A 70 -21.60 -7.42 -8.12
C ASP A 70 -20.39 -6.77 -7.43
N ALA A 71 -20.35 -5.43 -7.46
CA ALA A 71 -19.25 -4.66 -6.91
C ALA A 71 -19.07 -4.86 -5.39
N ASP A 72 -20.16 -5.09 -4.64
CA ASP A 72 -20.06 -5.31 -3.20
C ASP A 72 -19.52 -6.71 -2.88
N ALA A 73 -19.84 -7.71 -3.69
CA ALA A 73 -19.21 -9.04 -3.60
C ALA A 73 -17.72 -8.97 -3.93
N ILE A 74 -17.35 -8.33 -5.05
CA ILE A 74 -15.95 -8.16 -5.47
C ILE A 74 -15.14 -7.40 -4.42
N ARG A 75 -15.69 -6.31 -3.87
CA ARG A 75 -15.05 -5.53 -2.80
C ARG A 75 -14.79 -6.37 -1.55
N LYS A 76 -15.76 -7.18 -1.11
CA LYS A 76 -15.63 -8.05 0.08
C LYS A 76 -14.57 -9.15 -0.10
N GLN A 77 -14.35 -9.61 -1.33
CA GLN A 77 -13.36 -10.62 -1.66
C GLN A 77 -11.97 -10.03 -1.96
N THR A 78 -11.91 -8.73 -2.28
CA THR A 78 -10.66 -8.05 -2.61
C THR A 78 -9.73 -7.99 -1.40
N LYS A 79 -8.48 -8.38 -1.61
CA LYS A 79 -7.42 -8.31 -0.60
C LYS A 79 -6.26 -7.49 -1.13
N VAL A 80 -5.77 -6.59 -0.30
CA VAL A 80 -4.53 -5.83 -0.56
C VAL A 80 -3.58 -6.08 0.60
N LEU A 81 -2.43 -6.67 0.27
CA LEU A 81 -1.36 -6.96 1.20
C LEU A 81 -0.18 -6.04 0.92
N TYR A 82 0.28 -5.37 1.95
CA TYR A 82 1.49 -4.55 1.95
C TYR A 82 2.55 -5.28 2.77
N VAL A 83 3.74 -5.44 2.19
CA VAL A 83 4.90 -6.03 2.85
C VAL A 83 6.03 -5.03 2.82
N LEU A 84 6.36 -4.46 3.97
CA LEU A 84 7.50 -3.57 4.12
C LEU A 84 8.71 -4.41 4.51
N LYS A 85 9.80 -4.35 3.75
CA LYS A 85 11.03 -5.11 4.01
C LYS A 85 12.20 -4.18 4.29
N TRP A 86 13.04 -4.57 5.24
CA TRP A 86 14.28 -3.89 5.60
C TRP A 86 15.30 -4.90 6.14
N ALA A 87 16.54 -4.84 5.65
CA ALA A 87 17.56 -5.84 5.99
C ALA A 87 17.00 -7.28 5.86
N GLU A 88 17.04 -8.07 6.93
CA GLU A 88 16.53 -9.45 7.02
C GLU A 88 15.13 -9.54 7.68
N ALA A 89 14.42 -8.41 7.79
CA ALA A 89 13.12 -8.32 8.45
C ALA A 89 12.02 -7.82 7.49
N GLU A 90 10.79 -8.17 7.82
CA GLU A 90 9.61 -7.69 7.13
C GLU A 90 8.42 -7.50 8.07
N GLU A 91 7.53 -6.58 7.71
CA GLU A 91 6.24 -6.40 8.35
C GLU A 91 5.13 -6.39 7.31
N GLU A 92 4.14 -7.24 7.55
CA GLU A 92 2.94 -7.36 6.73
C GLU A 92 1.77 -6.59 7.35
N PHE A 93 0.99 -5.93 6.50
CA PHE A 93 -0.25 -5.28 6.90
C PHE A 93 -1.24 -5.17 5.74
N GLY A 94 -2.52 -5.11 6.06
CA GLY A 94 -3.59 -4.88 5.10
C GLY A 94 -3.93 -3.41 4.92
N GLY A 95 -4.68 -3.10 3.87
CA GLY A 95 -5.33 -1.80 3.68
C GLY A 95 -6.76 -1.78 4.18
N ASP A 96 -7.22 -0.61 4.61
CA ASP A 96 -8.63 -0.34 4.88
C ASP A 96 -9.39 -0.22 3.56
N VAL A 97 -10.46 -1.01 3.39
CA VAL A 97 -11.26 -1.04 2.17
C VAL A 97 -12.56 -0.25 2.36
N VAL A 98 -12.78 0.77 1.54
CA VAL A 98 -13.94 1.65 1.60
C VAL A 98 -14.70 1.67 0.28
N LYS A 99 -16.03 1.55 0.35
CA LYS A 99 -16.92 1.75 -0.82
C LYS A 99 -17.01 3.24 -1.12
N ILE A 100 -16.82 3.63 -2.39
CA ILE A 100 -17.00 5.01 -2.84
C ILE A 100 -18.40 5.15 -3.44
N ASN A 101 -18.77 4.25 -4.36
CA ASN A 101 -20.11 4.15 -4.95
C ASN A 101 -20.36 2.70 -5.42
N ASP A 102 -21.39 2.49 -6.25
CA ASP A 102 -21.79 1.15 -6.69
C ASP A 102 -20.85 0.48 -7.70
N SER A 103 -19.84 1.20 -8.22
CA SER A 103 -18.86 0.63 -9.17
C SER A 103 -17.41 0.89 -8.76
N ILE A 104 -17.17 1.66 -7.69
CA ILE A 104 -15.85 2.10 -7.27
C ILE A 104 -15.67 1.88 -5.78
N PHE A 105 -14.54 1.30 -5.41
CA PHE A 105 -14.06 1.23 -4.05
C PHE A 105 -12.55 1.47 -3.99
N MET A 106 -12.03 1.71 -2.79
CA MET A 106 -10.61 2.00 -2.58
C MET A 106 -10.08 1.17 -1.42
N ALA A 107 -8.85 0.70 -1.53
CA ALA A 107 -8.07 0.22 -0.39
C ALA A 107 -6.96 1.23 -0.10
N TYR A 108 -6.73 1.57 1.17
CA TYR A 108 -5.67 2.51 1.53
C TYR A 108 -4.97 2.16 2.84
N PHE A 109 -3.79 2.71 3.04
CA PHE A 109 -3.09 2.69 4.32
C PHE A 109 -2.35 4.01 4.56
N VAL A 110 -2.14 4.31 5.85
CA VAL A 110 -1.25 5.40 6.29
C VAL A 110 -0.49 4.93 7.52
N VAL A 111 0.84 4.93 7.42
CA VAL A 111 1.74 4.54 8.51
C VAL A 111 2.83 5.59 8.73
N LYS A 112 3.27 5.71 9.98
CA LYS A 112 4.47 6.48 10.34
C LYS A 112 5.66 5.53 10.44
N LEU A 113 6.76 5.87 9.78
CA LEU A 113 8.01 5.14 9.88
C LEU A 113 8.86 5.71 11.01
N ILE A 114 9.39 4.86 11.89
CA ILE A 114 10.34 5.25 12.92
C ILE A 114 11.50 4.26 12.95
N ASN A 115 12.70 4.75 13.26
CA ASN A 115 13.85 3.88 13.46
C ASN A 115 13.81 3.23 14.84
N ILE A 116 14.37 2.03 14.93
CA ILE A 116 14.78 1.38 16.18
C ILE A 116 16.29 1.30 16.28
#